data_AF-A0A9N9SX60-F1
#
_entry.id   AF-A0A9N9SX60-F1
#
_cell.length_a   1.000
_cell.length_b   1.000
_cell.length_c   1.000
_cell.angle_alpha   90.00
_cell.angle_beta   90.00
_cell.angle_gamma   90.00
#
_symmetry.space_group_name_H-M   'P 1'
#
loop_
_entity.id
_entity.type
_entity.pdbx_description
1 polymer ?
#
loop_
_entity_poly.entity_id
_entity_poly.type
_entity_poly.pdbx_seq_one_letter_code
_entity_poly.pdbx_strand_id
1 'polypeptide(L)'
;MCCSCVLFKFKPAELANKQMIVQVTNTGGDDPSATTNEFDIAMPGSGVGYFTQGCTSQWHTDVASWGDQYGGVRTLQECYNLPQPLWEGCAFRFNWMYGYSNPDVTFEEVECPQELIDISGCLPVSHP
;
A
#
# COMPACT_ATOMS: atom_id res chain seq x y z
N MET A 1 -13.99 -8.74 3.23
CA MET A 1 -13.77 -7.27 3.27
C MET A 1 -13.58 -6.65 1.89
N CYS A 2 -13.82 -7.34 0.76
CA CYS A 2 -13.63 -6.71 -0.56
C CYS A 2 -14.43 -5.41 -0.67
N CYS A 3 -13.74 -4.35 -1.08
CA CYS A 3 -14.24 -3.00 -1.31
C CYS A 3 -14.72 -2.23 -0.08
N SER A 4 -14.64 -2.80 1.13
CA SER A 4 -14.81 -2.07 2.40
C SER A 4 -13.71 -1.01 2.56
N CYS A 5 -14.03 0.08 3.28
CA CYS A 5 -13.05 1.10 3.64
C CYS A 5 -12.74 1.08 5.12
N VAL A 6 -11.48 1.33 5.45
CA VAL A 6 -10.95 1.23 6.80
C VAL A 6 -10.15 2.49 7.11
N LEU A 7 -10.41 3.10 8.26
CA LEU A 7 -9.65 4.22 8.78
C LEU A 7 -8.51 3.69 9.66
N PHE A 8 -7.28 4.05 9.32
CA PHE A 8 -6.08 3.80 10.10
C PHE A 8 -5.70 5.01 10.95
N LYS A 9 -5.36 4.74 12.22
CA LYS A 9 -4.70 5.68 13.13
C LYS A 9 -3.34 5.08 13.50
N PHE A 10 -2.26 5.73 13.10
CA PHE A 10 -0.91 5.23 13.31
C PHE A 10 -0.49 5.35 14.78
N LYS A 11 0.11 4.30 15.33
CA LYS A 11 0.62 4.30 16.72
C LYS A 11 1.97 5.02 16.90
N PRO A 12 2.93 4.97 15.95
CA PRO A 12 4.20 5.70 16.10
C PRO A 12 3.98 7.19 16.33
N ALA A 13 4.74 7.78 17.27
CA ALA A 13 4.55 9.17 17.69
C ALA A 13 4.70 10.18 16.54
N GLU A 14 5.63 9.90 15.63
CA GLU A 14 5.94 10.70 14.45
C GLU A 14 4.81 10.68 13.41
N LEU A 15 3.93 9.68 13.49
CA LEU A 15 2.74 9.54 12.66
C LEU A 15 1.44 9.75 13.46
N ALA A 16 1.50 10.10 14.75
CA ALA A 16 0.32 10.11 15.63
C ALA A 16 -0.78 11.09 15.20
N ASN A 17 -0.42 12.15 14.47
CA ASN A 17 -1.37 13.14 13.92
C ASN A 17 -1.84 12.79 12.50
N LYS A 18 -1.44 11.63 11.96
CA LYS A 18 -1.79 11.18 10.62
C LYS A 18 -2.86 10.10 10.70
N GLN A 19 -3.75 10.16 9.73
CA GLN A 19 -4.81 9.18 9.53
C GLN A 19 -4.88 8.85 8.05
N MET A 20 -5.25 7.61 7.74
CA MET A 20 -5.34 7.14 6.36
C MET A 20 -6.62 6.32 6.22
N ILE A 21 -7.49 6.71 5.30
CA ILE A 21 -8.61 5.85 4.89
C ILE A 21 -8.14 5.05 3.69
N VAL A 22 -8.24 3.73 3.77
CA VAL A 22 -7.90 2.80 2.69
C VAL A 22 -9.14 2.04 2.22
N GLN A 23 -9.17 1.63 0.96
CA GLN A 23 -10.15 0.68 0.44
C GLN A 23 -9.47 -0.67 0.22
N VAL A 24 -10.09 -1.76 0.69
CA VAL A 24 -9.55 -3.11 0.52
C VAL A 24 -9.81 -3.60 -0.90
N THR A 25 -8.77 -3.65 -1.72
CA THR A 25 -8.84 -4.05 -3.14
C THR A 25 -8.26 -5.44 -3.42
N ASN A 26 -7.56 -6.03 -2.46
CA ASN A 26 -6.96 -7.34 -2.56
C ASN A 26 -6.92 -8.03 -1.17
N THR A 27 -6.68 -9.34 -1.17
CA THR A 27 -6.45 -10.13 0.04
C THR A 27 -5.00 -10.61 0.05
N GLY A 28 -4.35 -10.55 1.22
CA GLY A 28 -3.05 -11.18 1.44
C GLY A 28 -3.15 -12.71 1.41
N GLY A 29 -2.02 -13.39 1.16
CA GLY A 29 -1.96 -14.85 1.28
C GLY A 29 -1.82 -15.30 2.74
N ASP A 30 -1.97 -16.59 2.99
CA ASP A 30 -1.61 -17.22 4.26
C ASP A 30 -0.08 -17.24 4.41
N ASP A 31 0.52 -16.10 4.75
CA ASP A 31 1.92 -16.03 5.15
C ASP A 31 2.05 -16.66 6.56
N PRO A 32 2.93 -17.65 6.79
CA PRO A 32 3.15 -18.22 8.11
C PRO A 32 3.71 -17.21 9.14
N SER A 33 4.21 -16.07 8.68
CA SER A 33 4.59 -14.92 9.49
C SER A 33 3.51 -13.85 9.60
N ALA A 34 2.39 -13.99 8.86
CA ALA A 34 1.29 -13.06 8.96
C ALA A 34 0.67 -13.10 10.35
N THR A 35 0.32 -11.92 10.82
CA THR A 35 -0.38 -11.76 12.10
C THR A 35 -1.86 -11.55 11.87
N THR A 36 -2.66 -11.65 12.93
CA THR A 36 -4.08 -11.31 12.86
C THR A 36 -4.24 -9.83 12.49
N ASN A 37 -5.08 -9.53 11.49
CA ASN A 37 -5.41 -8.18 11.01
C ASN A 37 -4.22 -7.43 10.41
N GLU A 38 -3.51 -8.08 9.49
CA GLU A 38 -2.46 -7.46 8.69
C GLU A 38 -3.01 -6.72 7.46
N PHE A 39 -2.48 -5.53 7.20
CA PHE A 39 -2.87 -4.69 6.06
C PHE A 39 -1.64 -4.34 5.23
N ASP A 40 -1.58 -4.89 4.02
CA ASP A 40 -0.59 -4.49 3.01
C ASP A 40 -1.05 -3.22 2.30
N ILE A 41 -0.40 -2.10 2.61
CA ILE A 41 -0.71 -0.82 1.96
C ILE A 41 -0.04 -0.79 0.58
N ALA A 42 -0.85 -0.76 -0.48
CA ALA A 42 -0.37 -0.68 -1.85
C ALA A 42 0.35 0.66 -2.11
N MET A 43 1.69 0.62 -2.16
CA MET A 43 2.54 1.75 -2.52
C MET A 43 3.54 1.33 -3.61
N PRO A 44 3.55 1.98 -4.79
CA PRO A 44 4.54 1.65 -5.80
C PRO A 44 5.96 1.73 -5.25
N GLY A 45 6.78 0.72 -5.56
CA GLY A 45 8.15 0.62 -5.05
C GLY A 45 8.28 0.10 -3.61
N SER A 46 7.22 -0.46 -3.00
CA SER A 46 7.32 -1.13 -1.68
C SER A 46 7.75 -2.60 -1.73
N GLY A 47 8.11 -3.11 -2.91
CA GLY A 47 8.48 -4.51 -3.14
C GLY A 47 7.35 -5.30 -3.80
N VAL A 48 7.72 -6.21 -4.70
CA VAL A 48 6.77 -7.04 -5.48
C VAL A 48 6.30 -8.29 -4.70
N GLY A 49 6.99 -8.60 -3.60
CA GLY A 49 6.68 -9.75 -2.76
C GLY A 49 6.81 -11.08 -3.51
N TYR A 50 5.85 -11.97 -3.29
CA TYR A 50 5.86 -13.33 -3.85
C TYR A 50 5.68 -13.37 -5.37
N PHE A 51 4.81 -12.51 -5.92
CA PHE A 51 4.46 -12.50 -7.34
C PHE A 51 5.34 -11.53 -8.14
N THR A 52 6.55 -11.99 -8.46
CA THR A 52 7.60 -11.15 -9.09
C THR A 52 7.34 -10.78 -10.57
N GLN A 53 6.38 -11.44 -11.23
CA GLN A 53 6.20 -11.32 -12.67
C GLN A 53 5.22 -10.22 -13.09
N GLY A 54 4.38 -9.71 -12.18
CA GLY A 54 3.36 -8.71 -12.52
C GLY A 54 3.97 -7.43 -13.08
N CYS A 55 4.82 -6.77 -12.30
CA CYS A 55 5.49 -5.55 -12.72
C CYS A 55 6.50 -5.78 -13.87
N THR A 56 7.22 -6.91 -13.85
CA THR A 56 8.16 -7.30 -14.92
C THR A 56 7.44 -7.38 -16.27
N SER A 57 6.27 -8.03 -16.29
CA SER A 57 5.48 -8.21 -17.52
C SER A 57 4.84 -6.92 -17.98
N GLN A 58 4.33 -6.10 -17.04
CA GLN A 58 3.65 -4.83 -17.35
C GLN A 58 4.62 -3.78 -17.93
N TRP A 59 5.83 -3.70 -17.38
CA TRP A 59 6.78 -2.63 -17.69
C TRP A 59 7.99 -3.09 -18.51
N HIS A 60 8.01 -4.37 -18.90
CA HIS A 60 9.07 -4.99 -19.70
C HIS A 60 10.48 -4.71 -19.15
N THR A 61 10.64 -4.87 -17.84
CA THR A 61 11.87 -4.50 -17.10
C THR A 61 12.20 -5.52 -16.03
N ASP A 62 13.47 -5.59 -15.63
CA ASP A 62 13.88 -6.35 -14.46
C ASP A 62 13.52 -5.57 -13.18
N VAL A 63 12.49 -6.01 -12.47
CA VAL A 63 12.01 -5.37 -11.24
C VAL A 63 13.00 -5.47 -10.09
N ALA A 64 13.96 -6.42 -10.14
CA ALA A 64 15.03 -6.49 -9.16
C ALA A 64 15.98 -5.28 -9.25
N SER A 65 15.96 -4.54 -10.37
CA SER A 65 16.71 -3.29 -10.53
C SER A 65 16.07 -2.10 -9.81
N TRP A 66 14.81 -2.20 -9.38
CA TRP A 66 14.13 -1.11 -8.68
C TRP A 66 14.44 -1.07 -7.19
N GLY A 67 14.53 -2.24 -6.54
CA GLY A 67 14.76 -2.34 -5.10
C GLY A 67 14.62 -3.78 -4.59
N ASP A 68 14.56 -3.92 -3.27
CA ASP A 68 14.47 -5.23 -2.63
C ASP A 68 13.12 -5.91 -2.96
N GLN A 69 13.12 -7.24 -3.16
CA GLN A 69 11.89 -7.99 -3.45
C GLN A 69 10.79 -7.75 -2.41
N TYR A 70 11.18 -7.68 -1.13
CA TYR A 70 10.35 -7.31 0.01
C TYR A 70 10.91 -6.01 0.59
N GLY A 71 10.10 -4.94 0.59
CA GLY A 71 10.51 -3.60 1.07
C GLY A 71 10.90 -2.62 -0.03
N GLY A 72 11.25 -3.09 -1.23
CA GLY A 72 11.40 -2.28 -2.43
C GLY A 72 12.49 -1.22 -2.36
N VAL A 73 12.19 -0.02 -2.86
CA VAL A 73 13.11 1.13 -2.83
C VAL A 73 13.41 1.55 -1.39
N ARG A 74 14.62 2.06 -1.15
CA ARG A 74 15.11 2.49 0.17
C ARG A 74 15.12 4.00 0.34
N THR A 75 15.07 4.75 -0.76
CA THR A 75 15.12 6.22 -0.73
C THR A 75 14.09 6.84 -1.66
N LEU A 76 13.70 8.08 -1.39
CA LEU A 76 12.86 8.87 -2.29
C LEU A 76 13.46 8.99 -3.70
N GLN A 77 14.79 9.09 -3.78
CA GLN A 77 15.48 9.24 -5.08
C GLN A 77 15.32 8.00 -5.96
N GLU A 78 15.29 6.80 -5.36
CA GLU A 78 15.08 5.56 -6.08
C GLU A 78 13.67 5.43 -6.67
N CYS A 79 12.68 6.19 -6.18
CA CYS A 79 11.36 6.25 -6.81
C CYS A 79 11.41 6.66 -8.28
N TYR A 80 12.40 7.48 -8.67
CA TYR A 80 12.55 7.95 -10.03
C TYR A 80 13.18 6.90 -10.97
N ASN A 81 13.56 5.73 -10.45
CA ASN A 81 13.95 4.56 -11.26
C ASN A 81 12.73 3.75 -11.73
N LEU A 82 11.56 3.97 -11.13
CA LEU A 82 10.31 3.32 -11.55
C LEU A 82 9.75 4.00 -12.81
N PRO A 83 8.77 3.38 -13.49
CA PRO A 83 7.96 4.04 -14.51
C PRO A 83 7.31 5.32 -13.98
N GLN A 84 7.32 6.38 -14.79
CA GLN A 84 6.84 7.71 -14.40
C GLN A 84 5.44 7.74 -13.73
N PRO A 85 4.43 6.97 -14.19
CA PRO A 85 3.12 6.96 -13.55
C PRO A 85 3.12 6.48 -12.08
N LEU A 86 4.20 5.84 -11.63
CA LEU A 86 4.34 5.29 -10.28
C LEU A 86 5.06 6.23 -9.31
N TRP A 87 5.65 7.33 -9.80
CA TRP A 87 6.54 8.19 -9.01
C TRP A 87 5.84 8.82 -7.81
N GLU A 88 4.66 9.41 -8.00
CA GLU A 88 3.95 10.11 -6.92
C GLU A 88 3.50 9.15 -5.80
N GLY A 89 3.01 7.97 -6.17
CA GLY A 89 2.65 6.93 -5.20
C GLY A 89 3.86 6.38 -4.45
N CYS A 90 5.01 6.25 -5.12
CA CYS A 90 6.27 5.89 -4.46
C CYS A 90 6.75 7.01 -3.52
N ALA A 91 6.72 8.26 -3.98
CA ALA A 91 7.15 9.42 -3.22
C ALA A 91 6.29 9.65 -1.97
N PHE A 92 4.99 9.32 -2.03
CA PHE A 92 4.09 9.37 -0.88
C PHE A 92 4.63 8.60 0.34
N ARG A 93 5.23 7.41 0.13
CA ARG A 93 5.87 6.60 1.19
C ARG A 93 6.91 7.40 1.97
N PHE A 94 7.71 8.22 1.30
CA PHE A 94 8.79 8.98 1.93
C PHE A 94 8.33 10.35 2.42
N ASN A 95 7.48 11.04 1.67
CA ASN A 95 7.06 12.41 1.99
C ASN A 95 5.99 12.45 3.09
N TRP A 96 4.99 11.57 3.00
CA TRP A 96 3.87 11.58 3.94
C TRP A 96 4.05 10.58 5.08
N MET A 97 4.57 9.38 4.81
CA MET A 97 4.84 8.35 5.84
C MET A 97 6.28 8.38 6.38
N TYR A 98 7.13 9.31 5.94
CA TYR A 98 8.53 9.44 6.38
C TYR A 98 9.39 8.17 6.19
N GLY A 99 9.00 7.28 5.29
CA GLY A 99 9.69 6.01 5.06
C GLY A 99 9.57 5.03 6.23
N TYR A 100 8.58 5.18 7.13
CA TYR A 100 8.35 4.24 8.22
C TYR A 100 8.18 2.80 7.70
N SER A 101 8.85 1.87 8.36
CA SER A 101 8.75 0.44 8.08
C SER A 101 7.69 -0.19 8.96
N ASN A 102 6.63 -0.73 8.34
CA ASN A 102 5.56 -1.52 8.96
C ASN A 102 5.01 -0.92 10.27
N PRO A 103 4.47 0.31 10.26
CA PRO A 103 3.96 0.93 11.47
C PRO A 103 2.68 0.25 11.96
N ASP A 104 2.59 -0.02 13.26
CA ASP A 104 1.34 -0.46 13.87
C ASP A 104 0.24 0.60 13.73
N VAL A 105 -0.99 0.15 13.54
CA VAL A 105 -2.18 0.99 13.50
C VAL A 105 -3.25 0.49 14.48
N THR A 106 -4.17 1.36 14.85
CA THR A 106 -5.54 0.95 15.17
C THR A 106 -6.41 1.20 13.95
N PHE A 107 -7.47 0.41 13.80
CA PHE A 107 -8.33 0.48 12.61
C PHE A 107 -9.81 0.38 12.96
N GLU A 108 -10.65 1.02 12.16
CA GLU A 108 -12.11 0.93 12.20
C GLU A 108 -12.67 0.94 10.77
N GLU A 109 -13.68 0.11 10.50
CA GLU A 109 -14.40 0.15 9.22
C GLU A 109 -15.25 1.43 9.16
N VAL A 110 -15.22 2.10 8.01
CA VAL A 110 -15.89 3.38 7.77
C VAL A 110 -16.60 3.39 6.42
N GLU A 111 -17.49 4.36 6.22
CA GLU A 111 -18.06 4.61 4.90
C GLU A 111 -16.95 4.98 3.91
N CYS A 112 -17.01 4.42 2.70
CA CYS A 112 -16.02 4.68 1.67
C CYS A 112 -16.17 6.11 1.13
N PRO A 113 -15.10 6.93 1.16
CA PRO A 113 -15.08 8.21 0.48
C PRO A 113 -15.29 8.02 -1.03
N GLN A 114 -16.00 8.97 -1.65
CA GLN A 114 -16.30 8.93 -3.08
C GLN A 114 -15.01 8.91 -3.91
N GLU A 115 -13.95 9.57 -3.45
CA GLU A 115 -12.66 9.61 -4.11
C GLU A 115 -12.02 8.22 -4.27
N LEU A 116 -12.19 7.32 -3.29
CA LEU A 116 -11.68 5.95 -3.39
C LEU A 116 -12.56 5.09 -4.31
N ILE A 117 -13.88 5.27 -4.23
CA ILE A 117 -14.84 4.57 -5.09
C ILE A 117 -14.64 4.95 -6.56
N ASP A 118 -14.43 6.23 -6.86
CA ASP A 118 -14.23 6.72 -8.23
C ASP A 118 -12.95 6.17 -8.86
N ILE A 119 -11.91 5.94 -8.04
CA ILE A 119 -10.64 5.35 -8.49
C ILE A 119 -10.78 3.84 -8.73
N SER A 120 -11.40 3.11 -7.80
CA SER A 120 -11.46 1.65 -7.87
C SER A 120 -12.63 1.12 -8.73
N GLY A 121 -13.67 1.92 -8.90
CA GLY A 121 -14.94 1.51 -9.48
C GLY A 121 -15.70 0.49 -8.62
N CYS A 122 -15.29 0.24 -7.38
CA CYS A 122 -15.91 -0.74 -6.50
C CYS A 122 -16.64 -0.09 -5.33
N LEU A 123 -17.92 -0.45 -5.19
CA LEU A 123 -18.73 -0.08 -4.05
C LEU A 123 -18.62 -1.14 -2.95
N PRO A 124 -18.53 -0.76 -1.67
CA PRO A 124 -18.65 -1.71 -0.57
C PRO A 124 -20.00 -2.43 -0.67
N VAL A 125 -19.99 -3.74 -0.46
CA VAL A 125 -21.23 -4.51 -0.43
C VAL A 125 -21.99 -4.09 0.82
N SER A 126 -23.23 -3.65 0.67
CA SER A 126 -24.08 -3.34 1.83
C SER A 126 -24.17 -4.59 2.72
N HIS A 127 -23.63 -4.51 3.92
CA HIS A 127 -23.87 -5.53 4.94
C HIS A 127 -25.36 -5.47 5.32
N PRO A 128 -26.10 -6.60 5.31
CA PRO A 128 -27.47 -6.64 5.80
C PRO A 128 -27.56 -6.31 7.30
#